data_AF-A0A820KSR8-F1
#
_entry.id   AF-A0A820KSR8-F1
#
_cell.length_a   1.000
_cell.length_b   1.000
_cell.length_c   1.000
_cell.angle_alpha   90.00
_cell.angle_beta   90.00
_cell.angle_gamma   90.00
#
_symmetry.space_group_name_H-M   'P 1'
#
loop_
_entity.id
_entity.type
_entity.pdbx_description
1 polymer ?
#
loop_
_entity_poly.entity_id
_entity_poly.type
_entity_poly.pdbx_seq_one_letter_code
_entity_poly.pdbx_strand_id
1 'polypeptide(L)'
;MDTNNNVTEKRDEIIAQTEIQSDTSTIMIPIERCTKSHRECIVCGLRGGSLKVLPKDQRTFVFVKRRILIPAGSRCCADHLYNRHLNFDSMNQIHADQMEVFVCYANRLQEILNDFRLICVNQRTFDFDNPYSLNDEDYYNITGLHKEQFDKVVNSVNSMRNSNNRSVRVAVAIFCAKMRLGVSNDVLATMFHIHDKRAVSRIIHQVTNALINDFAPAHIGFGHISRHSVLKHHQTAIANVFFTDDSEQVVIVMDGTYLFLQKSMHHELQRRTYSIHKHRHLIKPMIVTITNGYILSVLGPFFSDYKNNDANIIRHCLLNNEQGILKWLKDDDIMILDRGFRNAVPTMEMLGFRTAMPSFLNGKSQLITEEANQSRLVTANRWVIES
;
A
#
# COMPACT_ATOMS: atom_id res chain seq x y z
N MET A 1 -58.66 -8.84 -25.35
CA MET A 1 -58.21 -7.48 -25.74
C MET A 1 -58.31 -6.61 -24.48
N ASP A 2 -57.82 -7.10 -23.33
CA ASP A 2 -58.25 -6.60 -22.01
C ASP A 2 -57.14 -6.73 -20.96
N THR A 3 -55.98 -6.15 -21.23
CA THR A 3 -54.89 -6.07 -20.23
C THR A 3 -54.29 -4.68 -20.07
N ASN A 4 -54.80 -3.67 -20.80
CA ASN A 4 -54.29 -2.29 -20.73
C ASN A 4 -55.14 -1.29 -19.92
N ASN A 5 -56.31 -1.67 -19.40
CA ASN A 5 -57.13 -0.76 -18.58
C ASN A 5 -56.80 -0.82 -17.07
N ASN A 6 -56.30 -1.95 -16.56
CA ASN A 6 -56.03 -2.11 -15.12
C ASN A 6 -54.73 -1.45 -14.63
N VAL A 7 -53.84 -1.03 -15.51
CA VAL A 7 -52.56 -0.36 -15.14
C VAL A 7 -52.72 1.15 -15.09
N THR A 8 -53.65 1.71 -15.87
CA THR A 8 -53.94 3.14 -15.91
C THR A 8 -54.84 3.54 -14.74
N GLU A 9 -55.88 2.76 -14.42
CA GLU A 9 -56.74 3.02 -13.26
C GLU A 9 -55.97 2.91 -11.92
N LYS A 10 -55.02 1.97 -11.79
CA LYS A 10 -54.13 1.91 -10.62
C LYS A 10 -53.10 3.04 -10.55
N ARG A 11 -52.69 3.61 -11.68
CA ARG A 11 -51.81 4.79 -11.70
C ARG A 11 -52.58 6.05 -11.32
N ASP A 12 -53.81 6.18 -11.79
CA ASP A 12 -54.65 7.34 -11.48
C ASP A 12 -55.21 7.29 -10.04
N GLU A 13 -55.45 6.09 -9.47
CA GLU A 13 -55.76 5.94 -8.03
C GLU A 13 -54.55 6.22 -7.12
N ILE A 14 -53.32 5.90 -7.56
CA ILE A 14 -52.10 6.23 -6.80
C ILE A 14 -51.76 7.72 -6.91
N ILE A 15 -52.10 8.37 -8.03
CA ILE A 15 -51.90 9.82 -8.22
C ILE A 15 -52.99 10.63 -7.50
N ALA A 16 -54.20 10.08 -7.31
CA ALA A 16 -55.29 10.74 -6.59
C ALA A 16 -55.19 10.69 -5.05
N GLN A 17 -54.22 9.98 -4.47
CA GLN A 17 -53.96 9.97 -3.02
C GLN A 17 -52.66 10.67 -2.60
N THR A 18 -52.06 11.48 -3.49
CA THR A 18 -50.97 12.38 -3.09
C THR A 18 -51.50 13.79 -2.81
N GLU A 19 -52.63 13.90 -2.10
CA GLU A 19 -52.75 15.02 -1.18
C GLU A 19 -51.68 14.78 -0.12
N ILE A 20 -50.67 15.65 -0.10
CA ILE A 20 -49.72 15.75 0.99
C ILE A 20 -50.56 16.12 2.22
N GLN A 21 -51.14 15.13 2.89
CA GLN A 21 -51.48 15.26 4.29
C GLN A 21 -50.14 15.57 4.96
N SER A 22 -49.96 16.84 5.32
CA SER A 22 -48.91 17.24 6.22
C SER A 22 -49.08 16.38 7.46
N ASP A 23 -48.24 15.36 7.59
CA ASP A 23 -48.27 14.48 8.75
C ASP A 23 -47.96 15.34 9.97
N THR A 24 -49.03 15.76 10.65
CA THR A 24 -48.99 16.62 11.85
C THR A 24 -48.58 15.82 13.08
N SER A 25 -48.14 14.58 12.92
CA SER A 25 -47.60 13.77 14.01
C SER A 25 -46.34 14.44 14.55
N THR A 26 -46.50 15.06 15.72
CA THR A 26 -45.41 15.65 16.49
C THR A 26 -44.78 14.57 17.36
N ILE A 27 -43.47 14.42 17.24
CA ILE A 27 -42.67 13.52 18.06
C ILE A 27 -41.94 14.36 19.11
N MET A 28 -41.99 13.90 20.37
CA MET A 28 -41.30 14.52 21.49
C MET A 28 -39.95 13.82 21.72
N ILE A 29 -38.85 14.54 21.46
CA ILE A 29 -37.50 14.00 21.59
C ILE A 29 -36.77 14.71 22.74
N PRO A 30 -36.35 13.99 23.81
CA PRO A 30 -35.58 14.57 24.90
C PRO A 30 -34.13 14.79 24.45
N ILE A 31 -33.78 16.01 24.08
CA ILE A 31 -32.49 16.35 23.49
C ILE A 31 -32.02 17.72 23.95
N GLU A 32 -30.75 17.83 24.29
CA GLU A 32 -30.14 19.10 24.65
C GLU A 32 -30.12 20.04 23.44
N ARG A 33 -30.47 21.31 23.65
CA ARG A 33 -30.62 22.28 22.57
C ARG A 33 -30.14 23.65 23.03
N CYS A 34 -29.56 24.41 22.11
CA CYS A 34 -29.27 25.83 22.35
C CYS A 34 -30.52 26.70 22.11
N THR A 35 -30.63 27.79 22.84
CA THR A 35 -31.61 28.86 22.57
C THR A 35 -31.51 29.35 21.14
N LYS A 36 -32.69 29.55 20.52
CA LYS A 36 -32.77 30.10 19.17
C LYS A 36 -32.60 31.62 19.24
N SER A 37 -31.35 32.07 19.12
CA SER A 37 -31.03 33.49 19.03
C SER A 37 -30.49 33.87 17.66
N HIS A 38 -31.04 34.96 17.11
CA HIS A 38 -30.55 35.58 15.88
C HIS A 38 -29.70 36.83 16.14
N ARG A 39 -29.55 37.23 17.42
CA ARG A 39 -28.96 38.52 17.82
C ARG A 39 -27.64 38.38 18.58
N GLU A 40 -27.33 37.18 19.05
CA GLU A 40 -26.09 36.91 19.79
C GLU A 40 -25.32 35.73 19.22
N CYS A 41 -24.02 35.70 19.52
CA CYS A 41 -23.17 34.58 19.19
C CYS A 41 -23.51 33.37 20.08
N ILE A 42 -23.72 32.20 19.47
CA ILE A 42 -24.04 30.95 20.17
C ILE A 42 -22.94 30.45 21.12
N VAL A 43 -21.69 30.91 20.94
CA VAL A 43 -20.54 30.49 21.76
C VAL A 43 -20.31 31.43 22.94
N CYS A 44 -20.03 32.72 22.67
CA CYS A 44 -19.67 33.70 23.70
C CYS A 44 -20.79 34.66 24.12
N GLY A 45 -21.99 34.57 23.53
CA GLY A 45 -23.11 35.47 23.86
C GLY A 45 -22.94 36.92 23.38
N LEU A 46 -21.90 37.22 22.59
CA LEU A 46 -21.67 38.58 22.07
C LEU A 46 -22.87 39.07 21.25
N ARG A 47 -23.45 40.21 21.65
CA ARG A 47 -24.55 40.90 20.96
C ARG A 47 -24.01 42.02 20.08
N GLY A 48 -24.44 42.04 18.83
CA GLY A 48 -23.93 42.99 17.83
C GLY A 48 -22.58 42.55 17.20
N GLY A 49 -22.22 43.19 16.08
CA GLY A 49 -21.06 42.81 15.24
C GLY A 49 -21.43 41.98 13.99
N SER A 50 -20.43 41.62 13.17
CA SER A 50 -20.61 40.81 11.96
C SER A 50 -20.85 39.33 12.30
N LEU A 51 -22.03 39.03 12.84
CA LEU A 51 -22.47 37.67 13.14
C LEU A 51 -22.87 36.91 11.87
N LYS A 52 -22.22 35.77 11.62
CA LYS A 52 -22.51 34.89 10.48
C LYS A 52 -23.46 33.77 10.90
N VAL A 53 -24.39 33.40 10.02
CA VAL A 53 -25.26 32.24 10.25
C VAL A 53 -24.41 30.98 10.20
N LEU A 54 -24.54 30.13 11.23
CA LEU A 54 -23.80 28.88 11.29
C LEU A 54 -24.32 27.92 10.20
N PRO A 55 -23.45 27.43 9.30
CA PRO A 55 -23.81 26.50 8.26
C PRO A 55 -24.47 25.22 8.78
N LYS A 56 -25.29 24.59 7.92
CA LYS A 56 -26.07 23.39 8.28
C LYS A 56 -25.18 22.23 8.70
N ASP A 57 -24.09 21.99 7.98
CA ASP A 57 -23.07 20.98 8.27
C ASP A 57 -22.44 21.18 9.65
N GLN A 58 -22.12 22.42 10.03
CA GLN A 58 -21.55 22.73 11.34
C GLN A 58 -22.53 22.46 12.47
N ARG A 59 -23.82 22.81 12.31
CA ARG A 59 -24.86 22.50 13.30
C ARG A 59 -25.02 21.00 13.51
N THR A 60 -25.06 20.23 12.42
CA THR A 60 -25.17 18.78 12.50
C THR A 60 -23.89 18.16 13.08
N PHE A 61 -22.70 18.71 12.78
CA PHE A 61 -21.45 18.25 13.36
C PHE A 61 -21.38 18.45 14.88
N VAL A 62 -21.82 19.60 15.40
CA VAL A 62 -21.93 19.82 16.85
C VAL A 62 -22.86 18.79 17.48
N PHE A 63 -23.98 18.49 16.84
CA PHE A 63 -24.87 17.45 17.32
C PHE A 63 -24.19 16.07 17.38
N VAL A 64 -23.51 15.64 16.31
CA VAL A 64 -22.79 14.35 16.26
C VAL A 64 -21.76 14.23 17.37
N LYS A 65 -21.04 15.32 17.68
CA LYS A 65 -19.92 15.30 18.64
C LYS A 65 -20.33 15.60 20.09
N ARG A 66 -21.34 16.42 20.30
CA ARG A 66 -21.71 16.96 21.61
C ARG A 66 -23.12 16.59 22.05
N ARG A 67 -23.94 15.95 21.20
CA ARG A 67 -25.37 15.67 21.45
C ARG A 67 -26.23 16.94 21.64
N ILE A 68 -25.71 18.11 21.24
CA ILE A 68 -26.42 19.39 21.36
C ILE A 68 -27.00 19.78 20.01
N LEU A 69 -28.31 19.98 19.94
CA LEU A 69 -29.01 20.44 18.74
C LEU A 69 -28.90 21.96 18.62
N ILE A 70 -28.34 22.44 17.51
CA ILE A 70 -28.30 23.86 17.20
C ILE A 70 -29.47 24.24 16.27
N PRO A 71 -30.31 25.22 16.65
CA PRO A 71 -31.41 25.70 15.83
C PRO A 71 -30.98 26.25 14.46
N ALA A 72 -31.89 26.17 13.49
CA ALA A 72 -31.69 26.84 12.22
C ALA A 72 -31.64 28.37 12.40
N GLY A 73 -30.64 28.99 11.79
CA GLY A 73 -30.43 30.45 11.83
C GLY A 73 -29.67 30.96 13.06
N SER A 74 -29.17 30.06 13.94
CA SER A 74 -28.21 30.43 14.99
C SER A 74 -26.97 31.06 14.38
N ARG A 75 -26.41 32.06 15.07
CA ARG A 75 -25.28 32.85 14.57
C ARG A 75 -24.04 32.71 15.43
N CYS A 76 -22.89 32.97 14.83
CA CYS A 76 -21.58 32.89 15.46
C CYS A 76 -20.73 34.10 15.02
N CYS A 77 -19.92 34.67 15.93
CA CYS A 77 -18.95 35.71 15.57
C CYS A 77 -17.75 35.10 14.83
N ALA A 78 -16.94 35.96 14.19
CA ALA A 78 -15.80 35.52 13.40
C ALA A 78 -14.69 34.88 14.25
N ASP A 79 -14.54 35.28 15.52
CA ASP A 79 -13.47 34.79 16.41
C ASP A 79 -13.58 33.29 16.71
N HIS A 80 -14.78 32.74 16.58
CA HIS A 80 -15.08 31.33 16.80
C HIS A 80 -15.08 30.50 15.50
N LEU A 81 -14.81 31.14 14.37
CA LEU A 81 -14.87 30.52 13.05
C LEU A 81 -13.50 30.53 12.37
N TYR A 82 -12.99 29.35 12.02
CA TYR A 82 -11.86 29.18 11.11
C TYR A 82 -12.38 28.69 9.76
N ASN A 83 -12.11 29.43 8.67
CA ASN A 83 -12.63 29.11 7.33
C ASN A 83 -14.15 28.85 7.29
N ARG A 84 -14.94 29.59 8.10
CA ARG A 84 -16.41 29.41 8.27
C ARG A 84 -16.86 28.15 9.02
N HIS A 85 -15.92 27.39 9.58
CA HIS A 85 -16.18 26.23 10.44
C HIS A 85 -15.91 26.59 11.90
N LEU A 86 -16.65 25.99 12.84
CA LEU A 86 -16.36 26.16 14.26
C LEU A 86 -14.99 25.56 14.56
N ASN A 87 -14.14 26.31 15.24
CA ASN A 87 -12.92 25.74 15.79
C ASN A 87 -13.24 24.81 16.98
N PHE A 88 -12.28 23.96 17.34
CA PHE A 88 -12.46 22.92 18.35
C PHE A 88 -12.85 23.48 19.73
N ASP A 89 -12.19 24.55 20.18
CA ASP A 89 -12.46 25.15 21.49
C ASP A 89 -13.84 25.80 21.53
N SER A 90 -14.21 26.52 20.47
CA SER A 90 -15.50 27.19 20.34
C SER A 90 -16.65 26.20 20.30
N MET A 91 -16.46 25.06 19.63
CA MET A 91 -17.43 23.96 19.66
C MET A 91 -17.61 23.40 21.07
N ASN A 92 -16.53 23.33 21.84
CA ASN A 92 -16.58 22.81 23.20
C ASN A 92 -17.20 23.77 24.22
N GLN A 93 -17.17 25.06 23.91
CA GLN A 93 -17.77 26.14 24.69
C GLN A 93 -19.28 26.33 24.41
N ILE A 94 -19.86 25.61 23.44
CA ILE A 94 -21.30 25.65 23.21
C ILE A 94 -22.01 24.98 24.38
N HIS A 95 -22.85 25.75 25.06
CA HIS A 95 -23.70 25.29 26.15
C HIS A 95 -25.10 25.01 25.63
N ALA A 96 -25.69 23.90 26.10
CA ALA A 96 -27.11 23.67 25.97
C ALA A 96 -27.85 24.49 27.03
N ASP A 97 -29.00 25.02 26.66
CA ASP A 97 -29.97 25.45 27.64
C ASP A 97 -30.68 24.20 28.17
N GLN A 98 -31.31 24.29 29.36
CA GLN A 98 -31.88 23.15 30.09
C GLN A 98 -32.64 22.14 29.20
N MET A 99 -32.71 20.85 29.60
CA MET A 99 -33.41 19.80 28.87
C MET A 99 -34.84 20.24 28.48
N GLU A 100 -34.99 20.68 27.24
CA GLU A 100 -36.28 20.95 26.63
C GLU A 100 -36.70 19.74 25.79
N VAL A 101 -37.98 19.38 25.87
CA VAL A 101 -38.51 18.36 24.98
C VAL A 101 -38.64 18.97 23.59
N PHE A 102 -37.79 18.53 22.67
CA PHE A 102 -37.83 18.97 21.28
C PHE A 102 -39.03 18.32 20.59
N VAL A 103 -40.09 19.12 20.38
CA VAL A 103 -41.25 18.73 19.59
C VAL A 103 -40.91 18.93 18.12
N CYS A 104 -40.82 17.84 17.35
CA CYS A 104 -40.53 17.90 15.92
C CYS A 104 -41.58 17.17 15.09
N TYR A 105 -41.89 17.73 13.93
CA TYR A 105 -42.67 17.06 12.90
C TYR A 105 -41.85 15.94 12.23
N ALA A 106 -42.54 14.90 11.76
CA ALA A 106 -41.90 13.74 11.11
C ALA A 106 -40.98 14.13 9.93
N ASN A 107 -41.38 15.10 9.11
CA ASN A 107 -40.57 15.62 8.00
C ASN A 107 -39.22 16.20 8.46
N ARG A 108 -39.20 16.91 9.59
CA ARG A 108 -37.98 17.51 10.15
C ARG A 108 -37.04 16.45 10.70
N LEU A 109 -37.57 15.38 11.27
CA LEU A 109 -36.77 14.23 11.70
C LEU A 109 -36.11 13.54 10.49
N GLN A 110 -36.86 13.35 9.40
CA GLN A 110 -36.34 12.79 8.16
C GLN A 110 -35.19 13.64 7.57
N GLU A 111 -35.30 14.96 7.61
CA GLU A 111 -34.21 15.87 7.21
C GLU A 111 -32.95 15.68 8.08
N ILE A 112 -33.12 15.61 9.40
CA ILE A 112 -32.03 15.42 10.36
C ILE A 112 -31.34 14.07 10.13
N LEU A 113 -32.10 13.00 9.90
CA LEU A 113 -31.55 11.67 9.60
C LEU A 113 -30.79 11.65 8.27
N ASN A 114 -31.29 12.34 7.24
CA ASN A 114 -30.59 12.49 5.97
C ASN A 114 -29.28 13.26 6.12
N ASP A 115 -29.24 14.28 6.98
CA ASP A 115 -28.02 15.03 7.29
C ASP A 115 -27.00 14.16 8.03
N PHE A 116 -27.43 13.33 8.99
CA PHE A 116 -26.56 12.37 9.65
C PHE A 116 -25.99 11.38 8.66
N ARG A 117 -26.83 10.81 7.81
CA ARG A 117 -26.39 9.88 6.77
C ARG A 117 -25.32 10.52 5.90
N LEU A 118 -25.51 11.77 5.47
CA LEU A 118 -24.54 12.47 4.63
C LEU A 118 -23.21 12.73 5.36
N ILE A 119 -23.24 13.09 6.65
CA ILE A 119 -22.02 13.25 7.44
C ILE A 119 -21.30 11.92 7.64
N CYS A 120 -22.03 10.85 7.95
CA CYS A 120 -21.43 9.52 8.13
C CYS A 120 -20.82 8.99 6.82
N VAL A 121 -21.46 9.24 5.67
CA VAL A 121 -20.93 8.87 4.35
C VAL A 121 -19.71 9.72 3.97
N ASN A 122 -19.69 11.00 4.33
CA ASN A 122 -18.58 11.90 4.02
C ASN A 122 -17.43 11.83 5.04
N GLN A 123 -17.61 11.15 6.17
CA GLN A 123 -16.50 10.80 7.04
C GLN A 123 -15.65 9.75 6.34
N ARG A 124 -14.56 10.20 5.70
CA ARG A 124 -13.50 9.29 5.29
C ARG A 124 -12.88 8.70 6.55
N THR A 125 -13.33 7.51 6.92
CA THR A 125 -12.65 6.72 7.93
C THR A 125 -11.50 5.99 7.25
N PHE A 126 -10.40 5.82 7.96
CA PHE A 126 -9.26 5.07 7.44
C PHE A 126 -9.54 3.57 7.59
N ASP A 127 -10.50 3.08 6.80
CA ASP A 127 -11.07 1.75 6.90
C ASP A 127 -10.96 1.04 5.55
N PHE A 128 -10.15 -0.01 5.51
CA PHE A 128 -9.94 -0.81 4.32
C PHE A 128 -11.04 -1.87 4.12
N ASP A 129 -11.81 -2.22 5.16
CA ASP A 129 -12.93 -3.16 5.06
C ASP A 129 -14.19 -2.51 4.48
N ASN A 130 -14.32 -1.18 4.63
CA ASN A 130 -15.38 -0.42 3.98
C ASN A 130 -14.98 0.01 2.55
N PRO A 131 -15.63 -0.50 1.48
CA PRO A 131 -15.26 -0.21 0.10
C PRO A 131 -15.49 1.24 -0.32
N TYR A 132 -16.27 2.02 0.44
CA TYR A 132 -16.56 3.43 0.20
C TYR A 132 -15.68 4.39 1.00
N SER A 133 -14.84 3.86 1.90
CA SER A 133 -14.06 4.68 2.83
C SER A 133 -12.91 5.44 2.16
N LEU A 134 -12.28 4.79 1.18
CA LEU A 134 -11.08 5.25 0.50
C LEU A 134 -11.30 5.12 -1.01
N ASN A 135 -10.94 6.16 -1.75
CA ASN A 135 -10.93 6.10 -3.22
C ASN A 135 -9.62 5.44 -3.73
N ASP A 136 -9.52 5.21 -5.04
CA ASP A 136 -8.36 4.51 -5.61
C ASP A 136 -7.03 5.26 -5.44
N GLU A 137 -7.07 6.60 -5.45
CA GLU A 137 -5.92 7.45 -5.19
C GLU A 137 -5.46 7.36 -3.72
N ASP A 138 -6.40 7.32 -2.78
CA ASP A 138 -6.12 7.08 -1.36
C ASP A 138 -5.44 5.71 -1.18
N TYR A 139 -5.94 4.66 -1.85
CA TYR A 139 -5.30 3.33 -1.86
C TYR A 139 -3.85 3.40 -2.33
N TYR A 140 -3.60 4.05 -3.47
CA TYR A 140 -2.24 4.18 -4.01
C TYR A 140 -1.32 4.99 -3.11
N ASN A 141 -1.79 6.12 -2.57
CA ASN A 141 -1.00 6.96 -1.69
C ASN A 141 -0.59 6.23 -0.40
N ILE A 142 -1.50 5.43 0.16
CA ILE A 142 -1.26 4.71 1.42
C ILE A 142 -0.45 3.43 1.18
N THR A 143 -0.86 2.60 0.23
CA THR A 143 -0.34 1.23 0.07
C THR A 143 0.70 1.10 -1.05
N GLY A 144 0.77 2.07 -1.96
CA GLY A 144 1.55 1.99 -3.20
C GLY A 144 0.87 1.19 -4.31
N LEU A 145 -0.36 0.69 -4.07
CA LEU A 145 -1.11 -0.15 -5.00
C LEU A 145 -2.49 0.47 -5.27
N HIS A 146 -2.93 0.40 -6.52
CA HIS A 146 -4.33 0.66 -6.85
C HIS A 146 -5.23 -0.43 -6.27
N LYS A 147 -6.52 -0.14 -6.08
CA LYS A 147 -7.49 -1.01 -5.40
C LYS A 147 -7.52 -2.42 -5.99
N GLU A 148 -7.54 -2.55 -7.32
CA GLU A 148 -7.54 -3.85 -8.00
C GLU A 148 -6.25 -4.65 -7.73
N GLN A 149 -5.09 -3.97 -7.73
CA GLN A 149 -3.80 -4.61 -7.44
C GLN A 149 -3.72 -5.04 -5.97
N PHE A 150 -4.19 -4.18 -5.08
CA PHE A 150 -4.29 -4.48 -3.65
C PHE A 150 -5.19 -5.70 -3.40
N ASP A 151 -6.34 -5.77 -4.08
CA ASP A 151 -7.26 -6.91 -3.99
C ASP A 151 -6.60 -8.22 -4.45
N LYS A 152 -5.79 -8.18 -5.52
CA LYS A 152 -5.00 -9.34 -5.97
C LYS A 152 -4.03 -9.82 -4.90
N VAL A 153 -3.34 -8.90 -4.22
CA VAL A 153 -2.43 -9.25 -3.12
C VAL A 153 -3.22 -9.84 -1.95
N VAL A 154 -4.32 -9.21 -1.53
CA VAL A 154 -5.16 -9.74 -0.43
C VAL A 154 -5.67 -11.14 -0.75
N ASN A 155 -6.14 -11.39 -1.98
CA ASN A 155 -6.67 -12.68 -2.41
C ASN A 155 -5.59 -13.77 -2.55
N SER A 156 -4.32 -13.39 -2.66
CA SER A 156 -3.21 -14.35 -2.67
C SER A 156 -2.85 -14.89 -1.28
N VAL A 157 -3.23 -14.18 -0.21
CA VAL A 157 -2.85 -14.50 1.18
C VAL A 157 -3.86 -15.48 1.78
N ASN A 158 -3.62 -16.78 1.60
CA ASN A 158 -4.53 -17.86 2.00
C ASN A 158 -4.22 -18.45 3.39
N SER A 159 -2.97 -18.36 3.85
CA SER A 159 -2.52 -18.92 5.12
C SER A 159 -2.91 -18.08 6.33
N MET A 160 -3.36 -16.84 6.12
CA MET A 160 -3.79 -15.94 7.18
C MET A 160 -5.30 -16.00 7.38
N ARG A 161 -5.74 -15.87 8.65
CA ARG A 161 -7.16 -15.77 9.01
C ARG A 161 -7.50 -14.40 9.57
N ASN A 162 -8.78 -14.05 9.48
CA ASN A 162 -9.33 -12.92 10.21
C ASN A 162 -9.18 -13.16 11.73
N SER A 163 -9.07 -12.08 12.48
CA SER A 163 -9.05 -12.09 13.95
C SER A 163 -10.13 -11.16 14.48
N ASN A 164 -10.42 -11.25 15.78
CA ASN A 164 -11.41 -10.37 16.40
C ASN A 164 -11.08 -8.88 16.28
N ASN A 165 -9.80 -8.54 16.09
CA ASN A 165 -9.33 -7.16 16.10
C ASN A 165 -9.03 -6.61 14.70
N ARG A 166 -9.04 -7.45 13.65
CA ARG A 166 -8.74 -7.05 12.27
C ARG A 166 -9.09 -8.13 11.25
N SER A 167 -9.38 -7.70 10.03
CA SER A 167 -9.41 -8.56 8.85
C SER A 167 -8.00 -8.86 8.30
N VAL A 168 -7.90 -9.82 7.38
CA VAL A 168 -6.70 -10.03 6.55
C VAL A 168 -6.42 -8.81 5.69
N ARG A 169 -7.47 -8.20 5.13
CA ARG A 169 -7.39 -7.00 4.29
C ARG A 169 -6.73 -5.83 5.01
N VAL A 170 -7.17 -5.52 6.23
CA VAL A 170 -6.57 -4.48 7.08
C VAL A 170 -5.11 -4.80 7.42
N ALA A 171 -4.77 -6.07 7.66
CA ALA A 171 -3.37 -6.44 7.90
C ALA A 171 -2.47 -6.21 6.70
N VAL A 172 -2.90 -6.63 5.51
CA VAL A 172 -2.17 -6.36 4.27
C VAL A 172 -2.04 -4.85 4.05
N ALA A 173 -3.09 -4.07 4.33
CA ALA A 173 -3.02 -2.61 4.27
C ALA A 173 -1.98 -2.02 5.24
N ILE A 174 -1.92 -2.50 6.49
CA ILE A 174 -0.90 -2.10 7.48
C ILE A 174 0.51 -2.41 6.96
N PHE A 175 0.72 -3.61 6.42
CA PHE A 175 1.99 -4.01 5.84
C PHE A 175 2.40 -3.12 4.66
N CYS A 176 1.51 -2.93 3.68
CA CYS A 176 1.77 -2.07 2.53
C CYS A 176 2.01 -0.61 2.95
N ALA A 177 1.24 -0.08 3.90
CA ALA A 177 1.44 1.25 4.45
C ALA A 177 2.80 1.39 5.13
N LYS A 178 3.25 0.37 5.86
CA LYS A 178 4.61 0.35 6.43
C LYS A 178 5.67 0.43 5.34
N MET A 179 5.54 -0.40 4.30
CA MET A 179 6.51 -0.48 3.20
C MET A 179 6.53 0.79 2.36
N ARG A 180 5.37 1.42 2.13
CA ARG A 180 5.23 2.62 1.30
C ARG A 180 5.60 3.91 2.04
N LEU A 181 5.09 4.10 3.25
CA LEU A 181 5.19 5.36 3.98
C LEU A 181 6.39 5.41 4.93
N GLY A 182 6.94 4.26 5.34
CA GLY A 182 8.08 4.19 6.25
C GLY A 182 7.81 4.71 7.67
N VAL A 183 6.54 4.95 8.03
CA VAL A 183 6.14 5.53 9.33
C VAL A 183 6.35 4.56 10.50
N SER A 184 6.38 5.07 11.73
CA SER A 184 6.56 4.26 12.93
C SER A 184 5.36 3.33 13.20
N ASN A 185 5.57 2.26 13.96
CA ASN A 185 4.49 1.35 14.32
C ASN A 185 3.47 2.01 15.26
N ASP A 186 3.87 3.03 16.02
CA ASP A 186 2.96 3.83 16.84
C ASP A 186 2.00 4.65 15.95
N VAL A 187 2.52 5.28 14.87
CA VAL A 187 1.69 6.00 13.89
C VAL A 187 0.71 5.07 13.17
N LEU A 188 1.18 3.90 12.73
CA LEU A 188 0.30 2.89 12.11
C LEU A 188 -0.79 2.41 13.07
N ALA A 189 -0.47 2.24 14.36
CA ALA A 189 -1.46 1.84 15.35
C ALA A 189 -2.58 2.89 15.48
N THR A 190 -2.23 4.18 15.48
CA THR A 190 -3.20 5.27 15.47
C THR A 190 -4.03 5.31 14.18
N MET A 191 -3.39 5.21 13.01
CA MET A 191 -4.07 5.30 11.70
C MET A 191 -5.08 4.17 11.50
N PHE A 192 -4.73 2.93 11.87
CA PHE A 192 -5.55 1.75 11.66
C PHE A 192 -6.37 1.35 12.91
N HIS A 193 -6.43 2.21 13.92
CA HIS A 193 -7.14 1.96 15.18
C HIS A 193 -6.75 0.62 15.86
N ILE A 194 -5.47 0.25 15.77
CA ILE A 194 -4.92 -0.93 16.44
C ILE A 194 -4.47 -0.54 17.85
N HIS A 195 -4.77 -1.39 18.84
CA HIS A 195 -4.57 -1.10 20.26
C HIS A 195 -3.14 -0.68 20.64
N ASP A 196 -2.10 -1.26 20.02
CA ASP A 196 -0.70 -0.94 20.34
C ASP A 196 0.29 -1.25 19.20
N LYS A 197 1.50 -0.67 19.29
CA LYS A 197 2.58 -0.86 18.29
C LYS A 197 3.16 -2.27 18.21
N ARG A 198 3.07 -3.07 19.28
CA ARG A 198 3.54 -4.47 19.30
C ARG A 198 2.57 -5.34 18.51
N ALA A 199 1.28 -5.06 18.58
CA ALA A 199 0.27 -5.67 17.71
C ALA A 199 0.57 -5.37 16.25
N VAL A 200 0.85 -4.11 15.88
CA VAL A 200 1.28 -3.75 14.51
C VAL A 200 2.52 -4.54 14.08
N SER A 201 3.54 -4.64 14.94
CA SER A 201 4.74 -5.43 14.65
C SER A 201 4.40 -6.90 14.36
N ARG A 202 3.56 -7.53 15.19
CA ARG A 202 3.10 -8.92 14.97
C ARG A 202 2.32 -9.06 13.67
N ILE A 203 1.46 -8.09 13.34
CA ILE A 203 0.69 -8.08 12.09
C ILE A 203 1.64 -8.07 10.90
N ILE A 204 2.63 -7.17 10.89
CA ILE A 204 3.63 -7.09 9.82
C ILE A 204 4.35 -8.45 9.66
N HIS A 205 4.82 -9.06 10.76
CA HIS A 205 5.47 -10.37 10.69
C HIS A 205 4.56 -11.47 10.14
N GLN A 206 3.28 -11.50 10.56
CA GLN A 206 2.31 -12.46 10.06
C GLN A 206 2.07 -12.28 8.56
N VAL A 207 1.94 -11.04 8.09
CA VAL A 207 1.75 -10.74 6.66
C VAL A 207 2.98 -11.11 5.87
N THR A 208 4.19 -10.77 6.35
CA THR A 208 5.44 -11.18 5.70
C THR A 208 5.51 -12.69 5.52
N ASN A 209 5.24 -13.46 6.57
CA ASN A 209 5.28 -14.92 6.48
C ASN A 209 4.22 -15.46 5.51
N ALA A 210 3.01 -14.90 5.54
CA ALA A 210 1.95 -15.32 4.64
C ALA A 210 2.26 -14.98 3.17
N LEU A 211 2.83 -13.81 2.89
CA LEU A 211 3.29 -13.45 1.53
C LEU A 211 4.44 -14.36 1.06
N ILE A 212 5.38 -14.72 1.93
CA ILE A 212 6.47 -15.65 1.59
C ILE A 212 5.91 -17.05 1.25
N ASN A 213 4.86 -17.49 1.94
CA ASN A 213 4.30 -18.83 1.74
C ASN A 213 3.31 -18.90 0.57
N ASP A 214 2.47 -17.88 0.41
CA ASP A 214 1.32 -17.96 -0.49
C ASP A 214 1.50 -17.16 -1.78
N PHE A 215 2.20 -16.01 -1.72
CA PHE A 215 2.37 -15.10 -2.87
C PHE A 215 3.70 -15.32 -3.58
N ALA A 216 4.81 -15.33 -2.84
CA ALA A 216 6.15 -15.42 -3.42
C ALA A 216 6.32 -16.65 -4.33
N PRO A 217 5.91 -17.88 -3.96
CA PRO A 217 6.14 -19.06 -4.81
C PRO A 217 5.39 -19.01 -6.16
N ALA A 218 4.35 -18.17 -6.28
CA ALA A 218 3.60 -17.98 -7.52
C ALA A 218 4.22 -16.92 -8.46
N HIS A 219 5.14 -16.09 -7.96
CA HIS A 219 5.62 -14.90 -8.67
C HIS A 219 7.15 -14.72 -8.68
N ILE A 220 7.88 -15.40 -7.80
CA ILE A 220 9.34 -15.27 -7.69
C ILE A 220 9.97 -16.58 -7.20
N GLY A 221 11.21 -16.83 -7.63
CA GLY A 221 11.94 -18.07 -7.31
C GLY A 221 11.83 -19.10 -8.42
N PHE A 222 12.83 -19.96 -8.60
CA PHE A 222 12.94 -20.79 -9.79
C PHE A 222 11.73 -21.70 -10.09
N GLY A 223 10.94 -22.06 -9.08
CA GLY A 223 9.75 -22.91 -9.24
C GLY A 223 8.52 -22.24 -9.88
N HIS A 224 8.44 -20.91 -9.92
CA HIS A 224 7.21 -20.23 -10.36
C HIS A 224 7.03 -20.19 -11.88
N ILE A 225 8.11 -20.37 -12.66
CA ILE A 225 8.09 -20.26 -14.12
C ILE A 225 8.88 -21.39 -14.77
N SER A 226 8.33 -21.95 -15.84
CA SER A 226 8.99 -23.01 -16.60
C SER A 226 10.09 -22.44 -17.51
N ARG A 227 11.13 -23.25 -17.76
CA ARG A 227 12.19 -22.93 -18.73
C ARG A 227 11.62 -22.57 -20.11
N HIS A 228 10.66 -23.35 -20.59
CA HIS A 228 10.01 -23.10 -21.88
C HIS A 228 9.36 -21.71 -21.94
N SER A 229 8.67 -21.28 -20.87
CA SER A 229 8.07 -19.95 -20.81
C SER A 229 9.14 -18.85 -20.80
N VAL A 230 10.25 -19.06 -20.08
CA VAL A 230 11.40 -18.13 -20.08
C VAL A 230 11.99 -17.97 -21.48
N LEU A 231 12.31 -19.08 -22.15
CA LEU A 231 12.90 -19.07 -23.49
C LEU A 231 11.99 -18.40 -24.51
N LYS A 232 10.68 -18.61 -24.40
CA LYS A 232 9.69 -18.08 -25.34
C LYS A 232 9.36 -16.60 -25.12
N HIS A 233 9.23 -16.15 -23.87
CA HIS A 233 8.66 -14.83 -23.55
C HIS A 233 9.64 -13.85 -22.92
N HIS A 234 10.75 -14.33 -22.35
CA HIS A 234 11.65 -13.49 -21.55
C HIS A 234 13.08 -13.43 -22.09
N GLN A 235 13.59 -14.48 -22.72
CA GLN A 235 14.91 -14.47 -23.32
C GLN A 235 14.92 -13.65 -24.60
N THR A 236 15.83 -12.68 -24.70
CA THR A 236 15.92 -11.78 -25.84
C THR A 236 16.60 -12.45 -27.04
N ALA A 237 16.21 -12.05 -28.25
CA ALA A 237 16.85 -12.51 -29.48
C ALA A 237 18.35 -12.18 -29.52
N ILE A 238 18.75 -11.05 -28.93
CA ILE A 238 20.15 -10.64 -28.79
C ILE A 238 20.94 -11.67 -27.98
N ALA A 239 20.40 -12.12 -26.84
CA ALA A 239 21.06 -13.12 -26.02
C ALA A 239 21.21 -14.46 -26.76
N ASN A 240 20.18 -14.85 -27.52
CA ASN A 240 20.21 -16.07 -28.32
C ASN A 240 21.32 -16.02 -29.39
N VAL A 241 21.45 -14.89 -30.08
CA VAL A 241 22.46 -14.75 -31.15
C VAL A 241 23.89 -14.73 -30.58
N PHE A 242 24.10 -14.14 -29.41
CA PHE A 242 25.45 -13.89 -28.90
C PHE A 242 25.98 -14.92 -27.89
N PHE A 243 25.11 -15.64 -27.19
CA PHE A 243 25.53 -16.49 -26.07
C PHE A 243 25.06 -17.95 -26.14
N THR A 244 24.07 -18.26 -26.97
CA THR A 244 23.52 -19.64 -27.06
C THR A 244 23.92 -20.30 -28.36
N ASP A 245 24.25 -21.59 -28.29
CA ASP A 245 24.44 -22.49 -29.43
C ASP A 245 23.23 -23.44 -29.62
N ASP A 246 22.39 -23.60 -28.59
CA ASP A 246 21.15 -24.39 -28.59
C ASP A 246 19.95 -23.55 -28.15
N SER A 247 18.80 -23.77 -28.78
CA SER A 247 17.51 -23.18 -28.42
C SER A 247 17.01 -23.45 -26.99
N GLU A 248 17.52 -24.50 -26.33
CA GLU A 248 17.13 -24.87 -24.96
C GLU A 248 18.02 -24.24 -23.86
N GLN A 249 19.09 -23.54 -24.25
CA GLN A 249 19.99 -22.86 -23.33
C GLN A 249 19.36 -21.58 -22.78
N VAL A 250 19.37 -21.47 -21.46
CA VAL A 250 18.90 -20.27 -20.76
C VAL A 250 20.08 -19.36 -20.46
N VAL A 251 19.88 -18.07 -20.71
CA VAL A 251 20.80 -17.00 -20.34
C VAL A 251 20.23 -16.25 -19.14
N ILE A 252 20.91 -16.34 -18.00
CA ILE A 252 20.58 -15.56 -16.81
C ILE A 252 21.60 -14.46 -16.58
N VAL A 253 21.14 -13.35 -16.02
CA VAL A 253 21.99 -12.25 -15.57
C VAL A 253 21.91 -12.19 -14.04
N MET A 254 23.05 -12.22 -13.37
CA MET A 254 23.11 -12.14 -11.91
C MET A 254 23.87 -10.89 -11.46
N ASP A 255 23.29 -10.16 -10.52
CA ASP A 255 23.96 -9.03 -9.89
C ASP A 255 23.56 -8.83 -8.43
N GLY A 256 24.44 -8.21 -7.66
CA GLY A 256 24.19 -7.83 -6.28
C GLY A 256 23.61 -6.43 -6.18
N THR A 257 22.45 -6.29 -5.54
CA THR A 257 21.90 -4.97 -5.19
C THR A 257 22.10 -4.66 -3.71
N TYR A 258 21.75 -3.44 -3.29
CA TYR A 258 21.92 -2.98 -1.91
C TYR A 258 20.62 -2.42 -1.36
N LEU A 259 20.17 -2.96 -0.22
CA LEU A 259 19.10 -2.34 0.57
C LEU A 259 19.73 -1.61 1.74
N PHE A 260 19.67 -0.28 1.73
CA PHE A 260 20.22 0.54 2.79
C PHE A 260 19.37 0.46 4.06
N LEU A 261 20.06 0.32 5.18
CA LEU A 261 19.44 0.21 6.50
C LEU A 261 19.81 1.41 7.35
N GLN A 262 18.90 1.80 8.24
CA GLN A 262 19.26 2.67 9.35
C GLN A 262 20.15 1.92 10.35
N LYS A 263 20.94 2.66 11.12
CA LYS A 263 21.79 2.09 12.17
C LYS A 263 20.93 1.38 13.20
N SER A 264 21.16 0.08 13.37
CA SER A 264 20.48 -0.72 14.39
C SER A 264 21.03 -0.42 15.79
N MET A 265 20.15 -0.45 16.79
CA MET A 265 20.54 -0.44 18.21
C MET A 265 21.11 -1.80 18.66
N HIS A 266 20.88 -2.86 17.89
CA HIS A 266 21.44 -4.18 18.17
C HIS A 266 22.88 -4.25 17.64
N HIS A 267 23.87 -4.20 18.54
CA HIS A 267 25.29 -4.09 18.19
C HIS A 267 25.79 -5.18 17.23
N GLU A 268 25.35 -6.43 17.39
CA GLU A 268 25.75 -7.50 16.45
C GLU A 268 25.23 -7.24 15.03
N LEU A 269 23.92 -7.02 14.88
CA LEU A 269 23.29 -6.70 13.60
C LEU A 269 23.90 -5.44 12.98
N GLN A 270 24.17 -4.42 13.79
CA GLN A 270 24.84 -3.20 13.35
C GLN A 270 26.19 -3.52 12.69
N ARG A 271 27.05 -4.33 13.32
CA ARG A 271 28.35 -4.71 12.76
C ARG A 271 28.20 -5.55 11.49
N ARG A 272 27.29 -6.52 11.48
CA ARG A 272 27.07 -7.43 10.34
C ARG A 272 26.48 -6.74 9.12
N THR A 273 25.73 -5.66 9.32
CA THR A 273 25.14 -4.88 8.21
C THR A 273 26.05 -3.75 7.74
N TYR A 274 27.14 -3.42 8.43
CA TYR A 274 28.01 -2.31 8.00
C TYR A 274 28.91 -2.71 6.83
N SER A 275 28.72 -2.07 5.67
CA SER A 275 29.60 -2.24 4.51
C SER A 275 30.77 -1.28 4.58
N ILE A 276 31.99 -1.82 4.63
CA ILE A 276 33.23 -1.01 4.55
C ILE A 276 33.31 -0.33 3.18
N HIS A 277 32.93 -1.02 2.10
CA HIS A 277 33.00 -0.51 0.74
C HIS A 277 32.06 0.68 0.48
N LYS A 278 30.86 0.68 1.07
CA LYS A 278 29.87 1.76 0.89
C LYS A 278 29.81 2.74 2.07
N HIS A 279 30.61 2.50 3.10
CA HIS A 279 30.66 3.26 4.36
C HIS A 279 29.27 3.48 4.99
N ARG A 280 28.39 2.48 4.93
CA ARG A 280 27.01 2.56 5.47
C ARG A 280 26.42 1.17 5.76
N HIS A 281 25.34 1.14 6.55
CA HIS A 281 24.60 -0.08 6.85
C HIS A 281 23.73 -0.51 5.65
N LEU A 282 23.87 -1.76 5.23
CA LEU A 282 23.10 -2.35 4.13
C LEU A 282 23.05 -3.88 4.23
N ILE A 283 22.10 -4.46 3.52
CA ILE A 283 22.05 -5.89 3.20
C ILE A 283 22.08 -6.05 1.68
N LYS A 284 22.47 -7.24 1.23
CA LYS A 284 22.72 -7.56 -0.17
C LYS A 284 21.77 -8.65 -0.66
N PRO A 285 20.70 -8.34 -1.40
CA PRO A 285 20.02 -9.30 -2.23
C PRO A 285 20.84 -9.58 -3.50
N MET A 286 20.89 -10.83 -3.96
CA MET A 286 21.39 -11.16 -5.29
C MET A 286 20.19 -11.35 -6.22
N ILE A 287 20.09 -10.48 -7.22
CA ILE A 287 19.01 -10.51 -8.19
C ILE A 287 19.43 -11.42 -9.34
N VAL A 288 18.55 -12.37 -9.69
CA VAL A 288 18.68 -13.23 -10.86
C VAL A 288 17.59 -12.83 -11.84
N THR A 289 17.99 -12.36 -13.01
CA THR A 289 17.07 -11.95 -14.08
C THR A 289 17.30 -12.73 -15.35
N ILE A 290 16.30 -12.69 -16.23
CA ILE A 290 16.45 -13.06 -17.64
C ILE A 290 16.89 -11.82 -18.42
N THR A 291 17.37 -12.01 -19.64
CA THR A 291 17.96 -10.96 -20.49
C THR A 291 17.04 -9.83 -20.92
N ASN A 292 15.72 -9.89 -20.64
CA ASN A 292 14.80 -8.75 -20.78
C ASN A 292 14.50 -8.02 -19.46
N GLY A 293 15.18 -8.37 -18.37
CA GLY A 293 14.97 -7.79 -17.04
C GLY A 293 13.91 -8.50 -16.19
N TYR A 294 13.27 -9.55 -16.70
CA TYR A 294 12.35 -10.35 -15.89
C TYR A 294 13.06 -10.95 -14.68
N ILE A 295 12.60 -10.63 -13.47
CA ILE A 295 13.19 -11.13 -12.22
C ILE A 295 12.76 -12.58 -12.02
N LEU A 296 13.70 -13.50 -12.22
CA LEU A 296 13.48 -14.93 -12.01
C LEU A 296 13.49 -15.27 -10.52
N SER A 297 14.48 -14.76 -9.79
CA SER A 297 14.62 -15.00 -8.36
C SER A 297 15.41 -13.90 -7.66
N VAL A 298 15.24 -13.80 -6.34
CA VAL A 298 16.05 -12.98 -5.45
C VAL A 298 16.62 -13.89 -4.37
N LEU A 299 17.94 -14.04 -4.34
CA LEU A 299 18.66 -14.83 -3.35
C LEU A 299 19.08 -13.95 -2.17
N GLY A 300 19.08 -14.55 -0.97
CA GLY A 300 19.37 -13.87 0.28
C GLY A 300 18.12 -13.34 0.98
N PRO A 301 18.20 -12.20 1.69
CA PRO A 301 19.31 -11.23 1.70
C PRO A 301 20.53 -11.68 2.50
N PHE A 302 21.71 -11.20 2.11
CA PHE A 302 22.99 -11.45 2.78
C PHE A 302 23.48 -10.24 3.57
N PHE A 303 24.28 -10.49 4.60
CA PHE A 303 24.94 -9.44 5.36
C PHE A 303 26.05 -8.76 4.56
N SER A 304 26.52 -7.60 5.05
CA SER A 304 27.57 -6.80 4.38
C SER A 304 28.93 -6.92 5.05
N ASP A 305 29.07 -7.87 5.98
CA ASP A 305 30.33 -8.16 6.62
C ASP A 305 31.38 -8.71 5.64
N TYR A 306 32.64 -8.75 6.09
CA TYR A 306 33.79 -9.13 5.27
C TYR A 306 33.69 -10.54 4.65
N LYS A 307 32.81 -11.41 5.17
CA LYS A 307 32.61 -12.77 4.65
C LYS A 307 31.79 -12.77 3.35
N ASN A 308 30.92 -11.78 3.18
CA ASN A 308 29.89 -11.71 2.16
C ASN A 308 30.23 -10.70 1.05
N ASN A 309 31.34 -10.93 0.36
CA ASN A 309 31.57 -10.29 -0.94
C ASN A 309 30.73 -10.98 -2.03
N ASP A 310 30.49 -10.30 -3.15
CA ASP A 310 29.48 -10.73 -4.11
C ASP A 310 29.85 -12.07 -4.78
N ALA A 311 31.14 -12.28 -5.06
CA ALA A 311 31.65 -13.56 -5.54
C ALA A 311 31.46 -14.71 -4.53
N ASN A 312 31.71 -14.48 -3.24
CA ASN A 312 31.50 -15.48 -2.19
C ASN A 312 30.02 -15.81 -2.00
N ILE A 313 29.15 -14.80 -2.09
CA ILE A 313 27.70 -14.98 -2.00
C ILE A 313 27.22 -15.89 -3.13
N ILE A 314 27.56 -15.60 -4.40
CA ILE A 314 27.10 -16.44 -5.51
C ILE A 314 27.67 -17.87 -5.41
N ARG A 315 28.96 -18.02 -5.04
CA ARG A 315 29.52 -19.36 -4.81
C ARG A 315 28.73 -20.13 -3.75
N HIS A 316 28.41 -19.49 -2.63
CA HIS A 316 27.59 -20.10 -1.58
C HIS A 316 26.21 -20.50 -2.12
N CYS A 317 25.56 -19.62 -2.89
CA CYS A 317 24.25 -19.89 -3.47
C CYS A 317 24.25 -21.10 -4.40
N LEU A 318 25.23 -21.17 -5.30
CA LEU A 318 25.34 -22.27 -6.25
C LEU A 318 25.68 -23.58 -5.52
N LEU A 319 26.71 -23.59 -4.67
CA LEU A 319 27.17 -24.81 -4.00
C LEU A 319 26.12 -25.40 -3.04
N ASN A 320 25.30 -24.57 -2.40
CA ASN A 320 24.23 -25.03 -1.52
C ASN A 320 22.89 -25.22 -2.24
N ASN A 321 22.86 -25.02 -3.57
CA ASN A 321 21.65 -25.10 -4.37
C ASN A 321 20.50 -24.24 -3.79
N GLU A 322 20.82 -23.01 -3.41
CA GLU A 322 19.86 -22.05 -2.81
C GLU A 322 18.62 -21.93 -3.70
N GLN A 323 17.45 -22.06 -3.08
CA GLN A 323 16.13 -22.05 -3.74
C GLN A 323 15.99 -23.03 -4.92
N GLY A 324 16.86 -24.05 -5.03
CA GLY A 324 16.82 -25.02 -6.13
C GLY A 324 17.37 -24.52 -7.46
N ILE A 325 18.24 -23.50 -7.46
CA ILE A 325 18.85 -22.94 -8.69
C ILE A 325 19.45 -24.01 -9.62
N LEU A 326 20.19 -24.99 -9.08
CA LEU A 326 20.82 -26.08 -9.84
C LEU A 326 19.82 -27.15 -10.30
N LYS A 327 18.58 -27.15 -9.80
CA LYS A 327 17.51 -28.02 -10.32
C LYS A 327 16.82 -27.40 -11.54
N TRP A 328 16.90 -26.08 -11.66
CA TRP A 328 16.22 -25.34 -12.71
C TRP A 328 17.14 -25.02 -13.89
N LEU A 329 18.39 -24.66 -13.61
CA LEU A 329 19.44 -24.55 -14.63
C LEU A 329 19.93 -25.93 -15.07
N LYS A 330 20.42 -26.00 -16.31
CA LYS A 330 21.02 -27.18 -16.93
C LYS A 330 22.48 -26.90 -17.27
N ASP A 331 23.23 -27.97 -17.50
CA ASP A 331 24.57 -27.90 -18.05
C ASP A 331 24.56 -27.06 -19.35
N ASP A 332 25.63 -26.31 -19.57
CA ASP A 332 25.83 -25.34 -20.65
C ASP A 332 24.91 -24.11 -20.66
N ASP A 333 24.01 -23.93 -19.68
CA ASP A 333 23.32 -22.65 -19.48
C ASP A 333 24.34 -21.53 -19.18
N ILE A 334 23.97 -20.29 -19.51
CA ILE A 334 24.87 -19.14 -19.52
C ILE A 334 24.57 -18.19 -18.36
N MET A 335 25.61 -17.84 -17.60
CA MET A 335 25.59 -16.82 -16.55
C MET A 335 26.33 -15.56 -16.99
N ILE A 336 25.58 -14.47 -17.20
CA ILE A 336 26.12 -13.13 -17.45
C ILE A 336 26.37 -12.42 -16.11
N LEU A 337 27.58 -11.91 -15.93
CA LEU A 337 28.09 -11.43 -14.65
C LEU A 337 28.84 -10.10 -14.78
N ASP A 338 29.03 -9.43 -13.64
CA ASP A 338 30.01 -8.37 -13.49
C ASP A 338 31.43 -8.84 -13.16
N ARG A 339 32.40 -7.96 -13.46
CA ARG A 339 33.82 -8.13 -13.16
C ARG A 339 34.08 -8.47 -11.69
N GLY A 340 33.24 -7.98 -10.77
CA GLY A 340 33.30 -8.31 -9.35
C GLY A 340 33.14 -9.81 -9.04
N PHE A 341 32.56 -10.58 -9.95
CA PHE A 341 32.33 -12.02 -9.80
C PHE A 341 33.44 -12.90 -10.36
N ARG A 342 34.55 -12.32 -10.85
CA ARG A 342 35.69 -13.07 -11.42
C ARG A 342 36.08 -14.28 -10.59
N ASN A 343 36.16 -14.11 -9.27
CA ASN A 343 36.57 -15.19 -8.38
C ASN A 343 35.55 -16.36 -8.39
N ALA A 344 34.27 -16.10 -8.61
CA ALA A 344 33.22 -17.13 -8.66
C ALA A 344 33.19 -17.95 -9.96
N VAL A 345 33.78 -17.44 -11.06
CA VAL A 345 33.74 -18.07 -12.39
C VAL A 345 34.21 -19.54 -12.38
N PRO A 346 35.35 -19.92 -11.78
CA PRO A 346 35.77 -21.33 -11.75
C PRO A 346 34.76 -22.27 -11.07
N THR A 347 33.99 -21.76 -10.10
CA THR A 347 32.93 -22.55 -9.44
C THR A 347 31.75 -22.77 -10.37
N MET A 348 31.40 -21.79 -11.21
CA MET A 348 30.30 -21.92 -12.17
C MET A 348 30.68 -22.88 -13.31
N GLU A 349 31.90 -22.77 -13.83
CA GLU A 349 32.42 -23.65 -14.87
C GLU A 349 32.53 -25.10 -14.37
N MET A 350 32.97 -25.30 -13.12
CA MET A 350 32.96 -26.62 -12.46
C MET A 350 31.55 -27.24 -12.40
N LEU A 351 30.53 -26.40 -12.20
CA LEU A 351 29.12 -26.83 -12.15
C LEU A 351 28.50 -26.98 -13.55
N GLY A 352 29.28 -26.88 -14.62
CA GLY A 352 28.83 -27.07 -15.99
C GLY A 352 28.26 -25.83 -16.66
N PHE A 353 28.36 -24.64 -16.04
CA PHE A 353 27.83 -23.40 -16.63
C PHE A 353 28.86 -22.67 -17.47
N ARG A 354 28.38 -22.04 -18.54
CA ARG A 354 29.18 -21.06 -19.29
C ARG A 354 29.05 -19.70 -18.63
N THR A 355 30.16 -18.96 -18.58
CA THR A 355 30.15 -17.61 -17.99
C THR A 355 30.49 -16.55 -19.04
N ALA A 356 29.84 -15.40 -18.95
CA ALA A 356 30.12 -14.24 -19.78
C ALA A 356 30.29 -13.01 -18.88
N MET A 357 31.44 -12.35 -19.00
CA MET A 357 31.85 -11.23 -18.15
C MET A 357 32.70 -10.25 -18.97
N PRO A 358 32.65 -8.93 -18.70
CA PRO A 358 33.47 -7.98 -19.44
C PRO A 358 34.97 -8.22 -19.23
N SER A 359 35.76 -8.07 -20.28
CA SER A 359 37.20 -8.29 -20.27
C SER A 359 37.94 -7.34 -19.33
N PHE A 360 39.10 -7.77 -18.85
CA PHE A 360 39.99 -6.97 -18.01
C PHE A 360 41.18 -6.44 -18.80
N LEU A 361 41.63 -5.25 -18.42
CA LEU A 361 42.81 -4.62 -19.02
C LEU A 361 44.11 -5.41 -18.78
N ASN A 362 44.20 -6.17 -17.68
CA ASN A 362 45.36 -7.02 -17.34
C ASN A 362 46.72 -6.29 -17.48
N GLY A 363 46.78 -5.02 -17.07
CA GLY A 363 47.99 -4.19 -17.18
C GLY A 363 48.17 -3.44 -18.50
N LYS A 364 47.29 -3.65 -19.50
CA LYS A 364 47.22 -2.86 -20.73
C LYS A 364 46.53 -1.50 -20.46
N SER A 365 46.83 -0.49 -21.27
CA SER A 365 46.13 0.81 -21.22
C SER A 365 44.74 0.75 -21.84
N GLN A 366 44.51 -0.15 -22.81
CA GLN A 366 43.25 -0.34 -23.52
C GLN A 366 43.01 -1.82 -23.87
N LEU A 367 41.74 -2.19 -24.03
CA LEU A 367 41.34 -3.50 -24.57
C LEU A 367 41.59 -3.52 -26.08
N ILE A 368 41.92 -4.69 -26.63
CA ILE A 368 41.92 -4.85 -28.08
C ILE A 368 40.48 -4.82 -28.62
N THR A 369 40.32 -4.54 -29.92
CA THR A 369 39.00 -4.39 -30.55
C THR A 369 38.06 -5.55 -30.25
N GLU A 370 38.55 -6.78 -30.28
CA GLU A 370 37.76 -7.98 -29.99
C GLU A 370 37.32 -8.06 -28.52
N GLU A 371 38.23 -7.90 -27.57
CA GLU A 371 37.94 -7.83 -26.12
C GLU A 371 36.95 -6.70 -25.80
N ALA A 372 37.10 -5.55 -26.46
CA ALA A 372 36.21 -4.41 -26.31
C ALA A 372 34.81 -4.71 -26.85
N ASN A 373 34.70 -5.37 -28.01
CA ASN A 373 33.42 -5.75 -28.59
C ASN A 373 32.71 -6.81 -27.74
N GLN A 374 33.43 -7.84 -27.26
CA GLN A 374 32.87 -8.84 -26.35
C GLN A 374 32.37 -8.21 -25.05
N SER A 375 33.15 -7.28 -24.48
CA SER A 375 32.73 -6.52 -23.30
C SER A 375 31.45 -5.72 -23.53
N ARG A 376 31.30 -5.10 -24.71
CA ARG A 376 30.07 -4.37 -25.09
C ARG A 376 28.86 -5.29 -25.19
N LEU A 377 29.02 -6.50 -25.74
CA LEU A 377 27.93 -7.49 -25.83
C LEU A 377 27.44 -7.91 -24.44
N VAL A 378 28.37 -8.18 -23.53
CA VAL A 378 28.07 -8.51 -22.14
C VAL A 378 27.35 -7.35 -21.45
N THR A 379 27.89 -6.13 -21.54
CA THR A 379 27.27 -4.94 -20.92
C THR A 379 25.88 -4.65 -21.50
N ALA A 380 25.67 -4.81 -22.81
CA ALA A 380 24.37 -4.57 -23.44
C ALA A 380 23.27 -5.49 -22.90
N ASN A 381 23.59 -6.76 -22.61
CA ASN A 381 22.63 -7.72 -22.06
C ASN A 381 22.50 -7.59 -20.53
N ARG A 382 23.50 -7.04 -19.84
CA ARG A 382 23.46 -6.77 -18.40
C ARG A 382 22.73 -5.48 -18.03
N TRP A 383 22.60 -4.54 -18.98
CA TRP A 383 21.98 -3.22 -18.78
C TRP A 383 20.60 -3.31 -18.10
N VAL A 384 19.85 -4.38 -18.33
CA VAL A 384 18.53 -4.63 -17.72
C VAL A 384 18.52 -4.66 -16.18
N ILE A 385 19.67 -4.90 -15.53
CA ILE A 385 19.80 -4.81 -14.07
C ILE A 385 20.39 -3.46 -13.62
N GLU A 386 21.10 -2.75 -14.50
CA GLU A 386 21.80 -1.50 -14.20
C GLU A 386 20.94 -0.24 -14.42
N SER A 387 19.86 -0.34 -15.20
CA SER A 387 18.90 0.73 -15.49
C SER A 387 17.74 0.76 -14.49
#